data_AF-M4BTV2-F1
#
_entry.id   AF-M4BTV2-F1
#
_cell.length_a   1.000
_cell.length_b   1.000
_cell.length_c   1.000
_cell.angle_alpha   90.00
_cell.angle_beta   90.00
_cell.angle_gamma   90.00
#
_symmetry.space_group_name_H-M   'P 1'
#
loop_
_entity.id
_entity.type
_entity.pdbx_description
1 polymer ?
#
loop_
_entity_poly.entity_id
_entity_poly.type
_entity_poly.pdbx_seq_one_letter_code
_entity_poly.pdbx_strand_id
1 'polypeptide(L)'
;MGDNNVNHIIDNNDNAGDLSHVDYLVMETSGTTDPTQLIAAVREKFGKMTRARLDSVVVVVDGDAVSQDAEKGSQPCGVAIQQLQCADVVLLNKVDLLDEAKLEAARRVIALYAPNAQVYETKYAQVFLPHVLDIEVPEMAFNGSVSHENVPAQWNLKTGGALNGTGTAGSRRLRVERPSDLVSRNDDAAVMQKMSFESVVFESLVPIPLAAVHNWLQQHRPKGMLRAKGVMYIAELPQYRFVLQISGKQRLDVVNTGVWHSTPKTQFVVIGCNSSNGVSERFDKQQAREHLELCLSRSLDEMENENKQTRAQCLAKLQADHRFETLLLPDKPTIVAFRLSCPTSPVDGAMLRHHHHIDMNELTKHLLRDVNASGGGSLLLYASKLSPDDTEKVFAVASTIGLASVLSMWDEIGLRAELVIDEVKKKLATCLCGF
;
A
#
# COMPACT_ATOMS: atom_id res chain seq x y z
N MET A 1 9.36 -13.94 -36.69
CA MET A 1 10.24 -14.55 -35.67
C MET A 1 9.96 -13.79 -34.40
N GLY A 2 9.42 -14.47 -33.40
CA GLY A 2 8.66 -13.85 -32.31
C GLY A 2 9.54 -13.09 -31.31
N ASP A 3 9.05 -11.91 -30.94
CA ASP A 3 9.53 -11.09 -29.83
C ASP A 3 9.32 -11.82 -28.51
N ASN A 4 10.42 -12.28 -27.92
CA ASN A 4 10.48 -12.59 -26.49
C ASN A 4 11.00 -11.35 -25.75
N ASN A 5 10.17 -10.31 -25.65
CA ASN A 5 10.43 -9.21 -24.74
C ASN A 5 10.03 -9.65 -23.33
N VAL A 6 10.91 -10.44 -22.70
CA VAL A 6 10.80 -10.77 -21.28
C VAL A 6 11.31 -9.55 -20.53
N ASN A 7 10.42 -8.79 -19.91
CA ASN A 7 10.78 -7.72 -18.97
C ASN A 7 11.58 -8.34 -17.81
N HIS A 8 12.91 -8.33 -17.91
CA HIS A 8 13.79 -8.83 -16.87
C HIS A 8 13.90 -7.75 -15.77
N ILE A 9 13.31 -8.02 -14.61
CA ILE A 9 13.55 -7.25 -13.38
C ILE A 9 14.83 -7.81 -12.77
N ILE A 10 15.92 -7.05 -12.85
CA ILE A 10 17.21 -7.42 -12.27
C ILE A 10 17.26 -6.87 -10.85
N ASP A 11 17.32 -7.76 -9.86
CA ASP A 11 17.49 -7.41 -8.45
C ASP A 11 18.97 -7.46 -8.05
N ASN A 12 19.33 -6.87 -6.90
CA ASN A 12 20.71 -6.80 -6.37
C ASN A 12 21.44 -8.16 -6.19
N ASN A 13 20.76 -9.29 -6.43
CA ASN A 13 21.31 -10.64 -6.30
C ASN A 13 21.69 -11.30 -7.64
N ASP A 14 21.43 -10.67 -8.78
CA ASP A 14 21.75 -11.26 -10.07
C ASP A 14 23.20 -11.00 -10.47
N ASN A 15 23.89 -12.05 -10.94
CA ASN A 15 25.26 -11.94 -11.46
C ASN A 15 25.29 -10.91 -12.60
N ALA A 16 26.23 -9.97 -12.53
CA ALA A 16 26.42 -8.81 -13.41
C ALA A 16 26.74 -9.14 -14.91
N GLY A 17 26.42 -10.35 -15.37
CA GLY A 17 26.79 -10.88 -16.68
C GLY A 17 25.85 -10.56 -17.84
N ASP A 18 24.65 -10.03 -17.62
CA ASP A 18 23.69 -9.79 -18.70
C ASP A 18 23.01 -8.40 -18.68
N LEU A 19 23.81 -7.34 -18.46
CA LEU A 19 23.36 -5.95 -18.62
C LEU A 19 23.48 -5.47 -20.08
N SER A 20 23.59 -6.39 -21.05
CA SER A 20 23.92 -6.06 -22.43
C SER A 20 22.77 -5.38 -23.19
N HIS A 21 21.53 -5.46 -22.67
CA HIS A 21 20.35 -4.83 -23.27
C HIS A 21 19.34 -4.34 -22.21
N VAL A 22 19.67 -3.27 -21.47
CA VAL A 22 18.73 -2.61 -20.56
C VAL A 22 18.29 -1.28 -21.18
N ASP A 23 17.00 -1.16 -21.52
CA ASP A 23 16.41 0.07 -22.07
C ASP A 23 15.99 1.06 -20.97
N TYR A 24 15.58 0.56 -19.81
CA TYR A 24 15.08 1.35 -18.68
C TYR A 24 15.69 0.90 -17.35
N LEU A 25 16.15 1.88 -16.56
CA LEU A 25 16.57 1.67 -15.18
C LEU A 25 15.58 2.36 -14.24
N VAL A 26 14.81 1.58 -13.49
CA VAL A 26 13.93 2.09 -12.44
C VAL A 26 14.66 2.06 -11.11
N MET A 27 14.74 3.22 -10.44
CA MET A 27 15.36 3.35 -9.13
C MET A 27 14.29 3.60 -8.06
N GLU A 28 14.01 2.60 -7.22
CA GLU A 28 13.21 2.80 -6.01
C GLU A 28 14.06 3.50 -4.95
N THR A 29 13.57 4.63 -4.45
CA THR A 29 14.21 5.34 -3.34
C THR A 29 13.56 4.97 -2.02
N SER A 30 14.32 5.03 -0.92
CA SER A 30 13.71 4.97 0.40
C SER A 30 12.74 6.14 0.57
N GLY A 31 11.55 5.87 1.09
CA GLY A 31 10.51 6.90 1.31
C GLY A 31 10.90 8.02 2.27
N THR A 32 12.07 7.92 2.90
CA THR A 32 12.65 8.94 3.81
C THR A 32 13.78 9.73 3.18
N THR A 33 14.15 9.44 1.92
CA THR A 33 15.29 10.08 1.24
C THR A 33 14.84 11.30 0.46
N ASP A 34 15.66 12.36 0.51
CA ASP A 34 15.54 13.53 -0.36
C ASP A 34 15.97 13.16 -1.79
N PRO A 35 15.05 13.20 -2.77
CA PRO A 35 15.37 12.80 -4.15
C PRO A 35 16.33 13.76 -4.84
N THR A 36 16.47 15.00 -4.34
CA THR A 36 17.31 16.04 -4.95
C THR A 36 18.77 15.58 -5.07
N GLN A 37 19.29 14.93 -4.02
CA GLN A 37 20.68 14.45 -4.00
C GLN A 37 20.89 13.29 -4.97
N LEU A 38 19.92 12.39 -5.07
CA LEU A 38 20.00 11.26 -6.00
C LEU A 38 19.93 11.77 -7.45
N ILE A 39 18.98 12.65 -7.75
CA ILE A 39 18.84 13.26 -9.08
C ILE A 39 20.13 14.00 -9.46
N ALA A 40 20.71 14.77 -8.53
CA ALA A 40 21.98 15.46 -8.76
C ALA A 40 23.13 14.49 -9.05
N ALA A 41 23.26 13.42 -8.26
CA ALA A 41 24.30 12.41 -8.45
C ALA A 41 24.14 11.66 -9.78
N VAL A 42 22.91 11.30 -10.15
CA VAL A 42 22.59 10.64 -11.43
C VAL A 42 22.90 11.58 -12.59
N ARG A 43 22.52 12.86 -12.50
CA ARG A 43 22.84 13.87 -13.53
C ARG A 43 24.34 14.14 -13.63
N GLU A 44 25.06 14.21 -12.51
CA GLU A 44 26.52 14.42 -12.51
C GLU A 44 27.24 13.23 -13.17
N LYS A 45 26.86 12.01 -12.80
CA LYS A 45 27.52 10.80 -13.26
C LYS A 45 27.15 10.44 -14.70
N PHE A 46 25.88 10.56 -15.09
CA PHE A 46 25.37 10.08 -16.37
C PHE A 46 24.92 11.18 -17.34
N GLY A 47 24.66 12.41 -16.88
CA GLY A 47 24.13 13.49 -17.72
C GLY A 47 25.06 13.97 -18.84
N LYS A 48 26.34 13.60 -18.82
CA LYS A 48 27.31 13.83 -19.91
C LYS A 48 27.47 12.64 -20.86
N MET A 49 26.90 11.49 -20.53
CA MET A 49 26.99 10.28 -21.35
C MET A 49 25.76 10.17 -22.24
N THR A 50 25.94 9.90 -23.53
CA THR A 50 24.84 9.71 -24.49
C THR A 50 24.06 8.40 -24.28
N ARG A 51 24.49 7.55 -23.35
CA ARG A 51 23.94 6.19 -23.14
C ARG A 51 22.88 6.10 -22.05
N ALA A 52 22.69 7.12 -21.21
CA ALA A 52 21.69 7.10 -20.15
C ALA A 52 21.23 8.53 -19.83
N ARG A 53 19.91 8.74 -19.78
CA ARG A 53 19.28 10.00 -19.36
C ARG A 53 18.31 9.73 -18.21
N LEU A 54 18.12 10.72 -17.34
CA LEU A 54 16.99 10.70 -16.42
C LEU A 54 15.72 11.02 -17.22
N ASP A 55 14.81 10.06 -17.31
CA ASP A 55 13.55 10.19 -18.04
C ASP A 55 12.50 10.94 -17.22
N SER A 56 12.07 10.36 -16.08
CA SER A 56 11.05 10.94 -15.22
C SER A 56 11.31 10.70 -13.72
N VAL A 57 10.77 11.59 -12.89
CA VAL A 57 10.64 11.41 -11.44
C VAL A 57 9.17 11.17 -11.12
N VAL A 58 8.89 10.00 -10.53
CA VAL A 58 7.53 9.55 -10.25
C VAL A 58 7.31 9.51 -8.74
N VAL A 59 6.30 10.22 -8.27
CA VAL A 59 5.94 10.26 -6.85
C VAL A 59 4.59 9.63 -6.63
N VAL A 60 4.56 8.58 -5.80
CA VAL A 60 3.31 7.93 -5.40
C VAL A 60 2.82 8.56 -4.11
N VAL A 61 1.67 9.22 -4.18
CA VAL A 61 1.03 9.89 -3.05
C VAL A 61 -0.06 9.00 -2.47
N ASP A 62 -0.01 8.77 -1.17
CA ASP A 62 -1.11 8.13 -0.43
C ASP A 62 -2.25 9.14 -0.24
N GLY A 63 -3.30 9.02 -1.04
CA GLY A 63 -4.41 9.95 -1.03
C GLY A 63 -5.19 9.98 0.29
N ASP A 64 -5.37 8.83 0.94
CA ASP A 64 -6.04 8.72 2.26
C ASP A 64 -5.24 9.44 3.34
N ALA A 65 -3.91 9.25 3.35
CA ALA A 65 -3.06 9.92 4.31
C ALA A 65 -3.09 11.45 4.13
N VAL A 66 -2.92 11.92 2.89
CA VAL A 66 -2.87 13.35 2.55
C VAL A 66 -4.21 14.05 2.77
N SER A 67 -5.33 13.43 2.40
CA SER A 67 -6.65 14.05 2.59
C SER A 67 -6.96 14.25 4.07
N GLN A 68 -6.67 13.26 4.91
CA GLN A 68 -6.88 13.35 6.36
C GLN A 68 -5.95 14.38 7.01
N ASP A 69 -4.73 14.51 6.52
CA ASP A 69 -3.80 15.54 7.01
C ASP A 69 -4.29 16.94 6.62
N ALA A 70 -4.78 17.10 5.38
CA ALA A 70 -5.37 18.35 4.91
C ALA A 70 -6.62 18.76 5.72
N GLU A 71 -7.50 17.81 6.03
CA GLU A 71 -8.68 18.06 6.89
C GLU A 71 -8.30 18.54 8.30
N LYS A 72 -7.16 18.06 8.83
CA LYS A 72 -6.63 18.47 10.13
C LYS A 72 -5.80 19.75 10.08
N GLY A 73 -5.61 20.34 8.89
CA GLY A 73 -4.71 21.48 8.68
C GLY A 73 -3.22 21.14 8.83
N SER A 74 -2.87 19.84 8.82
CA SER A 74 -1.50 19.37 8.83
C SER A 74 -0.88 19.51 7.45
N GLN A 75 0.29 20.14 7.36
CA GLN A 75 1.05 20.18 6.12
C GLN A 75 1.87 18.90 5.94
N PRO A 76 2.13 18.48 4.68
CA PRO A 76 3.06 17.40 4.39
C PRO A 76 4.45 17.69 4.99
N CYS A 77 5.19 16.64 5.31
CA CYS A 77 6.54 16.81 5.85
C CYS A 77 7.51 17.38 4.82
N GLY A 78 8.62 17.98 5.27
CA GLY A 78 9.62 18.59 4.39
C GLY A 78 10.14 17.63 3.30
N VAL A 79 10.35 16.36 3.64
CA VAL A 79 10.78 15.32 2.67
C VAL A 79 9.69 15.05 1.63
N ALA A 80 8.42 14.93 2.05
CA ALA A 80 7.29 14.74 1.13
C ALA A 80 7.10 15.96 0.21
N ILE A 81 7.29 17.18 0.74
CA ILE A 81 7.29 18.40 -0.06
C ILE A 81 8.42 18.38 -1.09
N GLN A 82 9.65 18.02 -0.69
CA GLN A 82 10.77 17.88 -1.62
C GLN A 82 10.53 16.82 -2.69
N GLN A 83 9.93 15.69 -2.33
CA GLN A 83 9.52 14.65 -3.28
C GLN A 83 8.51 15.20 -4.28
N LEU A 84 7.42 15.81 -3.82
CA LEU A 84 6.40 16.42 -4.68
C LEU A 84 6.98 17.51 -5.59
N GLN A 85 7.87 18.36 -5.09
CA GLN A 85 8.49 19.44 -5.87
C GLN A 85 9.42 18.93 -6.98
N CYS A 86 9.95 17.72 -6.85
CA CYS A 86 10.78 17.09 -7.87
C CYS A 86 9.99 16.22 -8.85
N ALA A 87 8.69 16.00 -8.64
CA ALA A 87 7.88 15.07 -9.41
C ALA A 87 7.55 15.61 -10.81
N ASP A 88 7.79 14.80 -11.84
CA ASP A 88 7.25 15.00 -13.18
C ASP A 88 5.85 14.36 -13.30
N VAL A 89 5.65 13.23 -12.60
CA VAL A 89 4.38 12.52 -12.49
C VAL A 89 4.06 12.23 -11.04
N VAL A 90 2.81 12.49 -10.66
CA VAL A 90 2.25 12.15 -9.36
C VAL A 90 1.16 11.10 -9.54
N LEU A 91 1.35 9.95 -8.91
CA LEU A 91 0.29 8.94 -8.79
C LEU A 91 -0.46 9.19 -7.49
N LEU A 92 -1.65 9.81 -7.57
CA LEU A 92 -2.56 9.91 -6.44
C LEU A 92 -3.20 8.53 -6.22
N ASN A 93 -2.63 7.76 -5.30
CA ASN A 93 -2.99 6.38 -5.05
C ASN A 93 -3.99 6.25 -3.90
N LYS A 94 -4.65 5.10 -3.83
CA LYS A 94 -5.68 4.75 -2.84
C LYS A 94 -6.98 5.55 -2.97
N VAL A 95 -7.32 5.98 -4.18
CA VAL A 95 -8.56 6.72 -4.45
C VAL A 95 -9.82 5.90 -4.14
N ASP A 96 -9.70 4.57 -4.03
CA ASP A 96 -10.76 3.68 -3.58
C ASP A 96 -11.18 3.89 -2.11
N LEU A 97 -10.35 4.55 -1.29
CA LEU A 97 -10.66 4.89 0.10
C LEU A 97 -11.20 6.31 0.26
N LEU A 98 -11.30 7.09 -0.83
CA LEU A 98 -11.63 8.51 -0.79
C LEU A 98 -13.06 8.75 -1.26
N ASP A 99 -13.75 9.64 -0.56
CA ASP A 99 -14.94 10.32 -1.09
C ASP A 99 -14.52 11.55 -1.93
N GLU A 100 -15.47 12.15 -2.64
CA GLU A 100 -15.19 13.29 -3.53
C GLU A 100 -14.57 14.48 -2.78
N ALA A 101 -14.98 14.72 -1.53
CA ALA A 101 -14.46 15.84 -0.74
C ALA A 101 -12.99 15.63 -0.35
N LYS A 102 -12.64 14.40 0.06
CA LYS A 102 -11.27 14.01 0.38
C LYS A 102 -10.38 13.96 -0.86
N LEU A 103 -10.92 13.50 -1.98
CA LEU A 103 -10.19 13.49 -3.26
C LEU A 103 -9.82 14.91 -3.67
N GLU A 104 -10.76 15.85 -3.59
CA GLU A 104 -10.52 17.27 -3.83
C GLU A 104 -9.51 17.87 -2.84
N ALA A 105 -9.56 17.48 -1.57
CA ALA A 105 -8.57 17.91 -0.58
C ALA A 105 -7.16 17.42 -0.95
N ALA A 106 -7.01 16.17 -1.35
CA ALA A 106 -5.73 15.62 -1.80
C ALA A 106 -5.23 16.30 -3.07
N ARG A 107 -6.09 16.52 -4.07
CA ARG A 107 -5.76 17.25 -5.30
C ARG A 107 -5.27 18.67 -5.00
N ARG A 108 -5.91 19.39 -4.07
CA ARG A 108 -5.46 20.75 -3.66
C ARG A 108 -4.06 20.74 -3.06
N VAL A 109 -3.74 19.77 -2.21
CA VAL A 109 -2.39 19.64 -1.64
C VAL A 109 -1.36 19.37 -2.72
N ILE A 110 -1.65 18.45 -3.64
CA ILE A 110 -0.73 18.13 -4.76
C ILE A 110 -0.54 19.36 -5.64
N ALA A 111 -1.61 20.07 -6.01
CA ALA A 111 -1.53 21.28 -6.84
C ALA A 111 -0.70 22.40 -6.18
N LEU A 112 -0.69 22.48 -4.84
CA LEU A 112 0.10 23.45 -4.10
C LEU A 112 1.61 23.18 -4.17
N TYR A 113 2.02 21.91 -4.06
CA TYR A 113 3.44 21.53 -3.95
C TYR A 113 4.06 21.00 -5.25
N ALA A 114 3.24 20.46 -6.16
CA ALA A 114 3.63 19.92 -7.46
C ALA A 114 2.74 20.49 -8.59
N PRO A 115 2.69 21.83 -8.79
CA PRO A 115 1.81 22.46 -9.79
C PRO A 115 2.11 22.05 -11.24
N ASN A 116 3.28 21.48 -11.46
CA ASN A 116 3.83 21.19 -12.78
C ASN A 116 3.77 19.70 -13.15
N ALA A 117 3.40 18.84 -12.20
CA ALA A 117 3.38 17.40 -12.38
C ALA A 117 2.07 16.93 -13.04
N GLN A 118 2.15 15.91 -13.87
CA GLN A 118 0.96 15.20 -14.35
C GLN A 118 0.41 14.33 -13.23
N VAL A 119 -0.87 14.47 -12.90
CA VAL A 119 -1.50 13.73 -11.80
C VAL A 119 -2.39 12.62 -12.36
N TYR A 120 -2.12 11.37 -11.96
CA TYR A 120 -2.96 10.22 -12.28
C TYR A 120 -3.56 9.62 -11.02
N GLU A 121 -4.88 9.43 -11.03
CA GLU A 121 -5.60 8.75 -9.98
C GLU A 121 -5.50 7.25 -10.16
N THR A 122 -5.08 6.55 -9.10
CA THR A 122 -4.75 5.13 -9.17
C THR A 122 -5.31 4.37 -7.98
N LYS A 123 -5.65 3.11 -8.24
CA LYS A 123 -5.94 2.11 -7.22
C LYS A 123 -4.80 1.10 -7.26
N TYR A 124 -4.21 0.80 -6.10
CA TYR A 124 -3.07 -0.12 -6.00
C TYR A 124 -1.86 0.29 -6.87
N ALA A 125 -1.69 1.58 -7.12
CA ALA A 125 -0.66 2.15 -8.01
C ALA A 125 -0.70 1.59 -9.45
N GLN A 126 -1.84 1.05 -9.88
CA GLN A 126 -2.03 0.60 -11.26
C GLN A 126 -2.13 1.82 -12.18
N VAL A 127 -1.19 1.92 -13.11
CA VAL A 127 -1.09 2.99 -14.11
C VAL A 127 -0.60 2.40 -15.42
N PHE A 128 -1.02 2.99 -16.53
CA PHE A 128 -0.54 2.62 -17.85
C PHE A 128 0.93 3.07 -17.99
N LEU A 129 1.86 2.13 -18.21
CA LEU A 129 3.30 2.39 -18.16
C LEU A 129 3.77 3.58 -19.05
N PRO A 130 3.24 3.78 -20.27
CA PRO A 130 3.58 4.95 -21.09
C PRO A 130 3.19 6.32 -20.50
N HIS A 131 2.40 6.37 -19.42
CA HIS A 131 2.14 7.61 -18.68
C HIS A 131 3.26 7.97 -17.71
N VAL A 132 4.18 7.05 -17.45
CA VAL A 132 5.20 7.13 -16.41
C VAL A 132 6.62 6.98 -16.99
N LEU A 133 6.74 6.24 -18.09
CA LEU A 133 7.96 6.03 -18.87
C LEU A 133 7.87 6.77 -20.21
N ASP A 134 9.01 7.14 -20.79
CA ASP A 134 9.14 7.88 -22.07
C ASP A 134 8.43 9.24 -22.05
N ILE A 135 8.56 9.97 -20.95
CA ILE A 135 7.92 11.29 -20.84
C ILE A 135 8.75 12.30 -21.63
N GLU A 136 8.37 12.52 -22.89
CA GLU A 136 8.98 13.54 -23.72
C GLU A 136 8.73 14.94 -23.15
N VAL A 137 9.83 15.62 -22.82
CA VAL A 137 9.79 17.03 -22.47
C VAL A 137 9.52 17.85 -23.76
N PRO A 138 8.52 18.73 -23.81
CA PRO A 138 8.11 19.35 -25.07
C PRO A 138 9.13 20.32 -25.72
N GLU A 139 9.24 20.27 -27.05
CA GLU A 139 10.27 20.94 -27.87
C GLU A 139 10.21 22.49 -28.01
N MET A 140 9.16 23.19 -27.55
CA MET A 140 9.01 24.64 -27.81
C MET A 140 9.90 25.58 -26.97
N ALA A 141 10.97 25.07 -26.35
CA ALA A 141 11.92 25.85 -25.54
C ALA A 141 13.12 26.42 -26.33
N PHE A 142 13.20 26.21 -27.64
CA PHE A 142 14.30 26.67 -28.49
C PHE A 142 13.86 27.78 -29.45
N ASN A 143 13.70 29.02 -28.97
CA ASN A 143 13.73 30.19 -29.85
C ASN A 143 14.50 31.34 -29.19
N GLY A 144 15.80 31.33 -29.42
CA GLY A 144 16.74 32.39 -29.02
C GLY A 144 18.13 32.07 -29.53
N SER A 145 18.50 32.70 -30.65
CA SER A 145 19.83 32.80 -31.28
C SER A 145 21.00 32.03 -30.65
N VAL A 146 21.55 31.11 -31.43
CA VAL A 146 22.78 30.34 -31.18
C VAL A 146 23.98 31.26 -30.95
N SER A 147 24.68 31.06 -29.82
CA SER A 147 26.04 31.55 -29.58
C SER A 147 26.80 30.46 -28.82
N HIS A 148 27.97 30.09 -29.33
CA HIS A 148 28.59 28.76 -29.15
C HIS A 148 29.31 28.47 -27.82
N GLU A 149 29.10 29.24 -26.73
CA GLU A 149 30.07 29.21 -25.64
C GLU A 149 29.57 29.17 -24.19
N ASN A 150 28.26 28.98 -23.92
CA ASN A 150 27.81 28.50 -22.61
C ASN A 150 26.33 28.10 -22.64
N VAL A 151 26.02 26.80 -22.50
CA VAL A 151 24.65 26.32 -22.37
C VAL A 151 24.42 25.79 -20.94
N PRO A 152 23.83 26.58 -20.02
CA PRO A 152 23.30 26.05 -18.78
C PRO A 152 21.92 25.42 -19.04
N ALA A 153 21.73 24.18 -18.59
CA ALA A 153 20.44 23.48 -18.71
C ALA A 153 19.34 24.20 -17.92
N GLN A 154 18.32 24.72 -18.61
CA GLN A 154 17.07 25.21 -18.04
C GLN A 154 15.91 24.34 -18.52
N TRP A 155 14.98 24.03 -17.63
CA TRP A 155 13.76 23.28 -17.93
C TRP A 155 12.58 23.93 -17.19
N ASN A 156 11.54 24.38 -17.91
CA ASN A 156 10.21 24.72 -17.37
C ASN A 156 9.14 24.71 -18.48
N LEU A 157 8.17 23.79 -18.33
CA LEU A 157 6.73 23.76 -18.69
C LEU A 157 6.15 24.24 -20.03
N LYS A 158 5.21 23.42 -20.54
CA LYS A 158 4.22 23.75 -21.57
C LYS A 158 3.09 24.62 -20.99
N THR A 159 2.89 25.79 -21.57
CA THR A 159 1.59 26.48 -21.69
C THR A 159 0.98 26.14 -23.06
N GLY A 160 -0.34 25.93 -23.11
CA GLY A 160 -1.00 25.70 -24.40
C GLY A 160 -2.50 25.42 -24.34
N GLY A 161 -3.28 26.31 -23.74
CA GLY A 161 -4.71 26.46 -24.01
C GLY A 161 -5.02 27.95 -24.11
N ALA A 162 -5.04 28.50 -25.32
CA ALA A 162 -5.27 29.92 -25.57
C ALA A 162 -6.72 30.29 -25.25
N LEU A 163 -6.93 31.31 -24.40
CA LEU A 163 -7.91 32.40 -24.55
C LEU A 163 -7.62 33.50 -23.49
N ASN A 164 -7.12 34.65 -23.96
CA ASN A 164 -7.12 36.02 -23.40
C ASN A 164 -7.01 36.29 -21.89
N GLY A 165 -5.95 37.02 -21.49
CA GLY A 165 -5.94 37.84 -20.28
C GLY A 165 -4.53 38.19 -19.80
N THR A 166 -4.09 39.41 -20.07
CA THR A 166 -2.83 40.02 -19.59
C THR A 166 -2.69 39.93 -18.06
N GLY A 167 -1.58 39.35 -17.57
CA GLY A 167 -1.22 39.36 -16.14
C GLY A 167 0.14 38.69 -15.88
N THR A 168 1.02 39.39 -15.18
CA THR A 168 2.44 39.09 -14.92
C THR A 168 2.70 38.18 -13.70
N ALA A 169 3.94 37.65 -13.60
CA ALA A 169 4.62 36.99 -12.45
C ALA A 169 4.33 35.49 -12.22
N GLY A 170 5.30 34.59 -11.97
CA GLY A 170 6.75 34.68 -11.81
C GLY A 170 7.35 33.27 -11.80
N SER A 171 8.40 33.05 -12.60
CA SER A 171 9.09 31.75 -12.72
C SER A 171 9.99 31.53 -11.49
N ARG A 172 9.61 30.64 -10.58
CA ARG A 172 10.48 30.23 -9.47
C ARG A 172 11.38 29.10 -9.96
N ARG A 173 12.63 29.45 -10.29
CA ARG A 173 13.69 28.53 -10.72
C ARG A 173 14.09 27.60 -9.57
N LEU A 174 14.15 26.29 -9.80
CA LEU A 174 14.93 25.38 -8.96
C LEU A 174 16.42 25.70 -9.21
N ARG A 175 17.02 26.48 -8.31
CA ARG A 175 18.47 26.73 -8.27
C ARG A 175 19.08 25.71 -7.31
N VAL A 176 19.88 24.79 -7.83
CA VAL A 176 20.78 23.97 -7.00
C VAL A 176 21.95 24.88 -6.61
N GLU A 177 21.93 25.42 -5.39
CA GLU A 177 23.03 26.24 -4.87
C GLU A 177 24.22 25.36 -4.49
N ARG A 178 25.41 25.74 -4.95
CA ARG A 178 26.65 25.07 -4.56
C ARG A 178 27.04 25.53 -3.15
N PRO A 179 27.67 24.68 -2.31
CA PRO A 179 27.99 25.00 -0.92
C PRO A 179 28.88 26.24 -0.70
N SER A 180 29.51 26.78 -1.74
CA SER A 180 30.40 27.95 -1.69
C SER A 180 29.69 29.31 -1.65
N ASP A 181 28.37 29.37 -1.87
CA ASP A 181 27.64 30.63 -2.06
C ASP A 181 26.94 31.14 -0.77
N LEU A 182 27.17 30.50 0.39
CA LEU A 182 26.53 30.79 1.68
C LEU A 182 27.22 31.91 2.48
N VAL A 183 27.30 33.12 1.93
CA VAL A 183 27.50 34.31 2.77
C VAL A 183 26.50 35.39 2.39
N SER A 184 25.57 35.62 3.31
CA SER A 184 24.59 36.71 3.37
C SER A 184 23.29 36.53 2.56
N ARG A 185 22.25 36.03 3.24
CA ARG A 185 20.83 36.42 3.03
C ARG A 185 19.93 35.97 4.20
N ASN A 186 19.56 36.95 5.02
CA ASN A 186 18.49 37.08 6.03
C ASN A 186 17.60 35.85 6.38
N ASP A 187 17.80 35.30 7.59
CA ASP A 187 16.91 35.29 8.79
C ASP A 187 15.36 35.20 8.70
N ASP A 188 14.75 34.77 7.59
CA ASP A 188 13.31 34.41 7.55
C ASP A 188 13.06 32.97 7.05
N ALA A 189 14.03 32.07 7.25
CA ALA A 189 13.81 30.64 7.09
C ALA A 189 13.00 30.13 8.28
N ALA A 190 11.68 30.04 8.12
CA ALA A 190 10.82 29.24 8.99
C ALA A 190 11.55 27.92 9.28
N VAL A 191 11.85 27.69 10.55
CA VAL A 191 12.58 26.51 11.04
C VAL A 191 11.87 25.27 10.53
N MET A 192 12.31 24.75 9.38
CA MET A 192 11.87 23.49 8.80
C MET A 192 12.36 22.41 9.76
N GLN A 193 11.51 22.09 10.75
CA GLN A 193 11.82 21.08 11.76
C GLN A 193 12.04 19.73 11.06
N LYS A 194 13.24 19.20 11.25
CA LYS A 194 13.68 17.93 10.69
C LYS A 194 12.85 16.80 11.31
N MET A 195 11.91 16.23 10.56
CA MET A 195 11.22 15.00 10.98
C MET A 195 12.25 13.88 11.11
N SER A 196 12.27 13.22 12.27
CA SER A 196 13.06 12.01 12.49
C SER A 196 12.17 10.77 12.42
N PHE A 197 12.51 9.84 11.53
CA PHE A 197 11.85 8.54 11.44
C PHE A 197 12.50 7.57 12.42
N GLU A 198 11.67 6.80 13.10
CA GLU A 198 12.12 5.75 14.01
C GLU A 198 11.51 4.42 13.59
N SER A 199 12.27 3.34 13.81
CA SER A 199 11.81 1.99 13.53
C SER A 199 11.98 1.07 14.74
N VAL A 200 11.01 0.19 14.91
CA VAL A 200 11.01 -0.90 15.89
C VAL A 200 10.97 -2.20 15.12
N VAL A 201 11.87 -3.12 15.46
CA VAL A 201 11.90 -4.48 14.91
C VAL A 201 11.52 -5.45 16.01
N PHE A 202 10.62 -6.38 15.67
CA PHE A 202 10.20 -7.50 16.51
C PHE A 202 10.51 -8.81 15.78
N GLU A 203 11.12 -9.75 16.50
CA GLU A 203 11.44 -11.08 15.99
C GLU A 203 11.01 -12.14 16.99
N SER A 204 10.47 -13.24 16.51
CA SER A 204 10.12 -14.40 17.34
C SER A 204 10.27 -15.69 16.54
N LEU A 205 10.84 -16.72 17.17
CA LEU A 205 10.89 -18.09 16.64
C LEU A 205 9.69 -18.93 17.09
N VAL A 206 8.90 -18.41 18.03
CA VAL A 206 7.71 -19.08 18.58
C VAL A 206 6.50 -18.67 17.75
N PRO A 207 5.60 -19.61 17.40
CA PRO A 207 4.39 -19.29 16.67
C PRO A 207 3.47 -18.35 17.48
N ILE A 208 2.90 -17.37 16.80
CA ILE A 208 2.07 -16.32 17.41
C ILE A 208 0.59 -16.64 17.17
N PRO A 209 -0.27 -16.65 18.20
CA PRO A 209 -1.70 -16.82 18.02
C PRO A 209 -2.30 -15.74 17.11
N LEU A 210 -3.21 -16.11 16.20
CA LEU A 210 -3.88 -15.14 15.33
C LEU A 210 -4.61 -14.05 16.13
N ALA A 211 -5.23 -14.44 17.25
CA ALA A 211 -5.92 -13.54 18.17
C ALA A 211 -5.00 -12.44 18.75
N ALA A 212 -3.74 -12.77 19.01
CA ALA A 212 -2.75 -11.82 19.52
C ALA A 212 -2.38 -10.75 18.47
N VAL A 213 -2.17 -11.17 17.22
CA VAL A 213 -1.92 -10.25 16.09
C VAL A 213 -3.12 -9.33 15.88
N HIS A 214 -4.32 -9.89 15.90
CA HIS A 214 -5.55 -9.12 15.72
C HIS A 214 -5.75 -8.10 16.85
N ASN A 215 -5.53 -8.49 18.10
CA ASN A 215 -5.61 -7.59 19.25
C ASN A 215 -4.59 -6.44 19.15
N TRP A 216 -3.37 -6.71 18.69
CA TRP A 216 -2.37 -5.66 18.46
C TRP A 216 -2.87 -4.65 17.40
N LEU A 217 -3.41 -5.13 16.28
CA LEU A 217 -3.89 -4.28 15.18
C LEU A 217 -5.04 -3.36 15.58
N GLN A 218 -5.93 -3.82 16.45
CA GLN A 218 -7.14 -3.11 16.84
C GLN A 218 -6.95 -2.22 18.08
N GLN A 219 -6.19 -2.67 19.09
CA GLN A 219 -6.12 -2.02 20.41
C GLN A 219 -4.76 -1.37 20.72
N HIS A 220 -3.66 -1.91 20.19
CA HIS A 220 -2.30 -1.51 20.60
C HIS A 220 -1.46 -0.93 19.47
N ARG A 221 -2.09 -0.58 18.34
CA ARG A 221 -1.44 0.07 17.21
C ARG A 221 -0.79 1.37 17.68
N PRO A 222 0.54 1.55 17.50
CA PRO A 222 1.22 2.74 17.96
C PRO A 222 0.70 3.98 17.24
N LYS A 223 0.49 5.05 18.00
CA LYS A 223 0.21 6.38 17.46
C LYS A 223 1.40 6.89 16.64
N GLY A 224 1.15 7.62 15.57
CA GLY A 224 2.21 8.11 14.67
C GLY A 224 2.90 7.02 13.83
N MET A 225 2.40 5.78 13.85
CA MET A 225 2.84 4.72 12.93
C MET A 225 2.47 5.10 11.49
N LEU A 226 3.44 5.00 10.58
CA LEU A 226 3.27 5.29 9.16
C LEU A 226 3.16 4.02 8.31
N ARG A 227 3.96 3.02 8.67
CA ARG A 227 4.04 1.76 7.94
C ARG A 227 4.42 0.64 8.89
N ALA A 228 3.92 -0.55 8.60
CA ALA A 228 4.49 -1.76 9.17
C ALA A 228 4.60 -2.82 8.08
N LYS A 229 5.62 -3.66 8.13
CA LYS A 229 5.76 -4.78 7.19
C LYS A 229 6.46 -5.92 7.90
N GLY A 230 6.04 -7.13 7.60
CA GLY A 230 6.81 -8.29 8.00
C GLY A 230 6.18 -9.61 7.65
N VAL A 231 6.88 -10.65 8.06
CA VAL A 231 6.46 -12.03 7.91
C VAL A 231 5.97 -12.52 9.26
N MET A 232 4.82 -13.20 9.29
CA MET A 232 4.19 -13.72 10.50
C MET A 232 4.19 -15.24 10.50
N TYR A 233 4.64 -15.83 11.60
CA TYR A 233 4.51 -17.26 11.91
C TYR A 233 3.31 -17.46 12.83
N ILE A 234 2.18 -17.94 12.27
CA ILE A 234 0.89 -18.03 12.97
C ILE A 234 0.67 -19.42 13.57
N ALA A 235 0.30 -19.48 14.84
CA ALA A 235 0.16 -20.73 15.60
C ALA A 235 -0.89 -21.68 15.04
N GLU A 236 -2.01 -21.15 14.57
CA GLU A 236 -3.08 -21.95 13.99
C GLU A 236 -2.79 -22.40 12.56
N LEU A 237 -1.83 -21.79 11.86
CA LEU A 237 -1.49 -22.11 10.48
C LEU A 237 0.04 -22.19 10.32
N PRO A 238 0.73 -23.04 11.10
CA PRO A 238 2.18 -23.00 11.22
C PRO A 238 2.90 -23.40 9.92
N GLN A 239 2.22 -24.13 9.03
CA GLN A 239 2.78 -24.51 7.74
C GLN A 239 2.87 -23.34 6.74
N TYR A 240 2.08 -22.28 6.94
CA TYR A 240 1.95 -21.18 5.98
C TYR A 240 2.74 -19.94 6.41
N ARG A 241 3.29 -19.25 5.41
CA ARG A 241 4.03 -17.99 5.56
C ARG A 241 3.15 -16.82 5.17
N PHE A 242 2.79 -15.99 6.14
CA PHE A 242 1.98 -14.78 5.90
C PHE A 242 2.85 -13.54 5.83
N VAL A 243 2.65 -12.71 4.81
CA VAL A 243 3.24 -11.37 4.72
C VAL A 243 2.16 -10.36 5.08
N LEU A 244 2.41 -9.58 6.12
CA LEU A 244 1.52 -8.52 6.58
C LEU A 244 2.15 -7.17 6.25
N GLN A 245 1.37 -6.29 5.62
CA GLN A 245 1.79 -4.94 5.28
C GLN A 245 0.71 -3.94 5.68
N ILE A 246 1.09 -2.95 6.48
CA ILE A 246 0.26 -1.80 6.82
C ILE A 246 0.89 -0.58 6.16
N SER A 247 0.09 0.19 5.42
CA SER A 247 0.53 1.42 4.77
C SER A 247 -0.46 2.54 5.03
N GLY A 248 0.04 3.66 5.55
CA GLY A 248 -0.79 4.79 5.91
C GLY A 248 -1.64 4.47 7.15
N LYS A 249 -2.79 5.13 7.25
CA LYS A 249 -3.62 5.07 8.46
C LYS A 249 -4.57 3.88 8.48
N GLN A 250 -5.03 3.43 7.31
CA GLN A 250 -6.12 2.47 7.21
C GLN A 250 -5.77 1.16 6.48
N ARG A 251 -4.89 1.18 5.47
CA ARG A 251 -4.69 0.02 4.59
C ARG A 251 -3.80 -1.05 5.21
N LEU A 252 -4.43 -2.14 5.64
CA LEU A 252 -3.80 -3.41 5.96
C LEU A 252 -3.99 -4.38 4.79
N ASP A 253 -2.89 -4.96 4.33
CA ASP A 253 -2.86 -6.02 3.34
C ASP A 253 -2.17 -7.26 3.92
N VAL A 254 -2.71 -8.44 3.62
CA VAL A 254 -2.20 -9.70 4.12
C VAL A 254 -2.23 -10.75 3.03
N VAL A 255 -1.07 -11.34 2.78
CA VAL A 255 -0.88 -12.32 1.70
C VAL A 255 -0.32 -13.61 2.27
N ASN A 256 -0.96 -14.74 1.94
CA ASN A 256 -0.39 -16.06 2.16
C ASN A 256 0.60 -16.36 1.01
N THR A 257 1.88 -16.49 1.33
CA THR A 257 2.96 -16.74 0.35
C THR A 257 3.26 -18.23 0.16
N GLY A 258 2.37 -19.10 0.62
CA GLY A 258 2.53 -20.55 0.54
C GLY A 258 3.24 -21.11 1.77
N VAL A 259 3.80 -22.31 1.60
CA VAL A 259 4.46 -23.04 2.69
C VAL A 259 5.84 -22.47 3.01
N TRP A 260 6.28 -22.67 4.25
CA TRP A 260 7.64 -22.32 4.64
C TRP A 260 8.68 -23.19 3.92
N HIS A 261 9.64 -22.53 3.26
CA HIS A 261 10.83 -23.16 2.68
C HIS A 261 12.06 -23.05 3.58
N SER A 262 11.95 -22.26 4.65
CA SER A 262 12.98 -21.99 5.65
C SER A 262 12.43 -22.23 7.05
N THR A 263 13.27 -22.14 8.08
CA THR A 263 12.80 -22.17 9.47
C THR A 263 11.74 -21.08 9.70
N PRO A 264 10.52 -21.46 10.13
CA PRO A 264 9.45 -20.51 10.40
C PRO A 264 9.85 -19.52 11.50
N LYS A 265 9.60 -18.23 11.24
CA LYS A 265 9.84 -17.16 12.22
C LYS A 265 9.01 -15.94 11.89
N THR A 266 8.67 -15.18 12.92
CA THR A 266 8.11 -13.84 12.77
C THR A 266 9.24 -12.82 12.70
N GLN A 267 9.18 -11.95 11.70
CA GLN A 267 10.04 -10.77 11.58
C GLN A 267 9.16 -9.60 11.15
N PHE A 268 9.03 -8.60 12.01
CA PHE A 268 8.10 -7.51 11.80
C PHE A 268 8.74 -6.18 12.13
N VAL A 269 8.64 -5.22 11.20
CA VAL A 269 9.13 -3.86 11.40
C VAL A 269 7.97 -2.88 11.41
N VAL A 270 7.99 -1.97 12.37
CA VAL A 270 7.08 -0.84 12.49
C VAL A 270 7.89 0.44 12.32
N ILE A 271 7.43 1.33 11.46
CA ILE A 271 8.07 2.61 11.17
C ILE A 271 7.07 3.72 11.52
N GLY A 272 7.52 4.67 12.32
CA GLY A 272 6.76 5.85 12.67
C GLY A 272 7.59 7.12 12.62
N CYS A 273 6.93 8.25 12.76
CA CYS A 273 7.58 9.56 12.77
C CYS A 273 7.49 10.22 14.14
N ASN A 274 8.62 10.71 14.63
CA ASN A 274 8.71 11.52 15.81
C ASN A 274 8.72 12.99 15.37
N SER A 275 7.53 13.60 15.29
CA SER A 275 7.35 15.00 14.93
C SER A 275 6.92 15.79 16.17
N SER A 276 7.64 16.88 16.47
CA SER A 276 7.35 17.82 17.55
C SER A 276 6.30 18.88 17.19
N ASN A 277 5.80 18.88 15.94
CA ASN A 277 4.70 19.76 15.56
C ASN A 277 3.41 19.16 16.11
N GLY A 278 2.77 19.86 17.05
CA GLY A 278 1.57 19.42 17.80
C GLY A 278 0.31 19.10 17.00
N VAL A 279 0.42 18.81 15.70
CA VAL A 279 -0.67 18.42 14.79
C VAL A 279 -0.59 16.94 14.38
N SER A 280 0.57 16.29 14.49
CA SER A 280 0.76 14.85 14.21
C SER A 280 1.06 14.07 15.50
N GLU A 281 0.38 12.94 15.71
CA GLU A 281 0.64 12.11 16.89
C GLU A 281 2.09 11.59 16.91
N ARG A 282 2.77 11.76 18.05
CA ARG A 282 4.17 11.37 18.22
C ARG A 282 4.30 9.85 18.27
N PHE A 283 5.19 9.29 17.43
CA PHE A 283 5.57 7.89 17.55
C PHE A 283 6.50 7.68 18.74
N ASP A 284 6.06 6.85 19.70
CA ASP A 284 6.86 6.40 20.83
C ASP A 284 7.41 5.00 20.55
N LYS A 285 8.73 4.93 20.29
CA LYS A 285 9.43 3.70 19.99
C LYS A 285 9.42 2.70 21.15
N GLN A 286 9.50 3.17 22.39
CA GLN A 286 9.54 2.28 23.55
C GLN A 286 8.16 1.67 23.77
N GLN A 287 7.10 2.50 23.76
CA GLN A 287 5.73 2.01 23.85
C GLN A 287 5.39 1.05 22.71
N ALA A 288 5.79 1.36 21.47
CA ALA A 288 5.55 0.49 20.32
C ALA A 288 6.21 -0.89 20.49
N ARG A 289 7.42 -0.94 21.05
CA ARG A 289 8.12 -2.19 21.36
C ARG A 289 7.43 -2.97 22.47
N GLU A 290 7.09 -2.31 23.57
CA GLU A 290 6.40 -2.92 24.71
C GLU A 290 5.05 -3.52 24.29
N HIS A 291 4.28 -2.81 23.46
CA HIS A 291 3.01 -3.31 22.93
C HIS A 291 3.16 -4.53 22.01
N LEU A 292 4.21 -4.55 21.16
CA LEU A 292 4.53 -5.71 20.32
C LEU A 292 4.91 -6.91 21.19
N GLU A 293 5.79 -6.71 22.18
CA GLU A 293 6.20 -7.77 23.10
C GLU A 293 5.01 -8.28 23.94
N LEU A 294 4.17 -7.39 24.47
CA LEU A 294 2.99 -7.73 25.26
C LEU A 294 1.96 -8.55 24.48
N CYS A 295 1.64 -8.13 23.25
CA CYS A 295 0.60 -8.81 22.47
C CYS A 295 1.14 -10.09 21.82
N LEU A 296 2.30 -10.02 21.18
CA LEU A 296 2.78 -11.07 20.28
C LEU A 296 3.56 -12.19 20.99
N SER A 297 3.88 -12.03 22.28
CA SER A 297 4.54 -13.09 23.07
C SER A 297 3.55 -13.97 23.85
N ARG A 298 2.23 -13.74 23.72
CA ARG A 298 1.20 -14.54 24.40
C ARG A 298 1.14 -15.97 23.83
N SER A 299 0.90 -16.94 24.71
CA SER A 299 0.71 -18.34 24.31
C SER A 299 -0.74 -18.63 23.92
N LEU A 300 -0.93 -19.62 23.05
CA LEU A 300 -2.26 -20.09 22.64
C LEU A 300 -3.05 -20.64 23.84
N ASP A 301 -2.38 -21.37 24.74
CA ASP A 301 -2.99 -22.02 25.92
C ASP A 301 -3.59 -21.00 26.91
N GLU A 302 -2.95 -19.83 27.04
CA GLU A 302 -3.44 -18.74 27.90
C GLU A 302 -4.76 -18.18 27.36
N MET A 303 -4.86 -18.03 26.03
CA MET A 303 -6.01 -17.42 25.38
C MET A 303 -7.21 -18.37 25.22
N GLU A 304 -6.97 -19.68 25.11
CA GLU A 304 -8.05 -20.69 25.02
C GLU A 304 -8.93 -20.74 26.26
N ASN A 305 -8.33 -20.55 27.44
CA ASN A 305 -9.04 -20.61 28.71
C ASN A 305 -9.96 -19.41 28.95
N GLU A 306 -9.68 -18.27 28.31
CA GLU A 306 -10.36 -17.00 28.58
C GLU A 306 -11.74 -16.89 27.90
N ASN A 307 -12.07 -17.65 26.83
CA ASN A 307 -13.14 -17.23 25.90
C ASN A 307 -13.99 -18.33 25.22
N LYS A 308 -14.37 -19.42 25.92
CA LYS A 308 -15.24 -20.47 25.35
C LYS A 308 -16.61 -19.95 24.87
N GLN A 309 -17.19 -18.95 25.54
CA GLN A 309 -18.49 -18.37 25.19
C GLN A 309 -18.45 -17.55 23.89
N THR A 310 -17.40 -16.74 23.71
CA THR A 310 -17.17 -15.91 22.51
C THR A 310 -17.09 -16.77 21.26
N ARG A 311 -16.42 -17.94 21.36
CA ARG A 311 -16.31 -18.89 20.26
C ARG A 311 -17.67 -19.38 19.78
N ALA A 312 -18.54 -19.82 20.69
CA ALA A 312 -19.87 -20.32 20.34
C ALA A 312 -20.71 -19.24 19.64
N GLN A 313 -20.59 -17.99 20.07
CA GLN A 313 -21.26 -16.85 19.44
C GLN A 313 -20.72 -16.54 18.04
N CYS A 314 -19.40 -16.58 17.84
CA CYS A 314 -18.78 -16.40 16.52
C CYS A 314 -19.31 -17.44 15.51
N LEU A 315 -19.35 -18.71 15.95
CA LEU A 315 -19.84 -19.83 15.15
C LEU A 315 -21.32 -19.67 14.80
N ALA A 316 -22.15 -19.35 15.79
CA ALA A 316 -23.57 -19.14 15.59
C ALA A 316 -23.86 -17.99 14.59
N LYS A 317 -23.07 -16.91 14.65
CA LYS A 317 -23.20 -15.78 13.70
C LYS A 317 -22.89 -16.19 12.26
N LEU A 318 -21.75 -16.87 12.04
CA LEU A 318 -21.37 -17.34 10.71
C LEU A 318 -22.35 -18.39 10.15
N GLN A 319 -22.83 -19.30 11.00
CA GLN A 319 -23.77 -20.36 10.58
C GLN A 319 -25.19 -19.83 10.32
N ALA A 320 -25.59 -18.74 10.98
CA ALA A 320 -26.90 -18.12 10.76
C ALA A 320 -26.97 -17.35 9.43
N ASP A 321 -25.82 -17.00 8.84
CA ASP A 321 -25.75 -16.24 7.61
C ASP A 321 -25.53 -17.16 6.40
N HIS A 322 -26.53 -17.23 5.54
CA HIS A 322 -26.57 -18.09 4.36
C HIS A 322 -25.50 -17.76 3.31
N ARG A 323 -24.86 -16.58 3.40
CA ARG A 323 -23.78 -16.13 2.50
C ARG A 323 -22.44 -16.82 2.79
N PHE A 324 -22.33 -17.54 3.90
CA PHE A 324 -21.09 -18.17 4.32
C PHE A 324 -21.22 -19.68 4.47
N GLU A 325 -20.30 -20.40 3.84
CA GLU A 325 -20.02 -21.81 4.13
C GLU A 325 -18.96 -21.87 5.24
N THR A 326 -19.30 -22.44 6.40
CA THR A 326 -18.38 -22.54 7.55
C THR A 326 -17.75 -23.93 7.62
N LEU A 327 -16.42 -23.97 7.78
CA LEU A 327 -15.64 -25.18 7.99
C LEU A 327 -15.09 -25.19 9.42
N LEU A 328 -15.53 -26.18 10.21
CA LEU A 328 -14.99 -26.43 11.54
C LEU A 328 -13.68 -27.19 11.42
N LEU A 329 -12.65 -26.71 12.12
CA LEU A 329 -11.36 -27.39 12.27
C LEU A 329 -11.32 -27.99 13.68
N PRO A 330 -11.58 -29.30 13.86
CA PRO A 330 -11.64 -29.92 15.19
C PRO A 330 -10.35 -29.75 15.99
N ASP A 331 -9.21 -29.78 15.29
CA ASP A 331 -7.87 -29.68 15.87
C ASP A 331 -7.47 -28.24 16.23
N LYS A 332 -8.26 -27.23 15.84
CA LYS A 332 -7.90 -25.80 15.97
C LYS A 332 -9.09 -25.00 16.48
N PRO A 333 -9.40 -25.08 17.79
CA PRO A 333 -10.60 -24.49 18.35
C PRO A 333 -10.58 -22.96 18.39
N THR A 334 -9.40 -22.33 18.32
CA THR A 334 -9.25 -20.88 18.43
C THR A 334 -9.65 -20.11 17.18
N ILE A 335 -9.76 -20.80 16.04
CA ILE A 335 -10.08 -20.20 14.74
C ILE A 335 -11.33 -20.81 14.11
N VAL A 336 -11.93 -20.06 13.19
CA VAL A 336 -12.97 -20.54 12.29
C VAL A 336 -12.56 -20.29 10.86
N ALA A 337 -12.81 -21.28 10.01
CA ALA A 337 -12.65 -21.13 8.57
C ALA A 337 -14.02 -20.94 7.91
N PHE A 338 -14.13 -20.00 6.98
CA PHE A 338 -15.37 -19.78 6.23
C PHE A 338 -15.08 -19.35 4.79
N ARG A 339 -16.05 -19.51 3.90
CA ARG A 339 -15.96 -19.11 2.48
C ARG A 339 -17.26 -18.45 2.07
N LEU A 340 -17.20 -17.51 1.12
CA LEU A 340 -18.41 -17.00 0.49
C LEU A 340 -19.12 -18.12 -0.29
N SER A 341 -20.43 -18.21 -0.12
CA SER A 341 -21.32 -19.06 -0.91
C SER A 341 -22.20 -18.18 -1.81
N CYS A 342 -22.56 -18.69 -2.98
CA CYS A 342 -23.52 -18.01 -3.84
C CYS A 342 -24.94 -18.53 -3.53
N PRO A 343 -25.87 -17.68 -3.06
CA PRO A 343 -27.18 -18.15 -2.61
C PRO A 343 -28.16 -18.54 -3.73
N THR A 344 -27.92 -18.13 -4.98
CA THR A 344 -28.92 -18.20 -6.06
C THR A 344 -28.92 -19.47 -6.89
N SER A 345 -28.07 -20.48 -6.64
CA SER A 345 -28.23 -21.76 -7.34
C SER A 345 -27.48 -22.94 -6.72
N PRO A 346 -28.03 -24.18 -6.80
CA PRO A 346 -27.29 -25.43 -6.53
C PRO A 346 -26.29 -25.76 -7.67
N VAL A 347 -25.69 -24.75 -8.28
CA VAL A 347 -24.74 -24.92 -9.39
C VAL A 347 -23.37 -25.17 -8.81
N ASP A 348 -22.75 -26.25 -9.25
CA ASP A 348 -21.38 -26.63 -8.90
C ASP A 348 -20.42 -25.44 -9.17
N GLY A 349 -19.49 -25.18 -8.26
CA GLY A 349 -18.54 -24.06 -8.37
C GLY A 349 -17.72 -24.09 -9.67
N ALA A 350 -17.57 -25.27 -10.27
CA ALA A 350 -17.00 -25.43 -11.60
C ALA A 350 -17.82 -24.75 -12.70
N MET A 351 -19.16 -24.84 -12.68
CA MET A 351 -20.00 -24.21 -13.71
C MET A 351 -19.96 -22.67 -13.62
N LEU A 352 -20.00 -22.11 -12.41
CA LEU A 352 -19.84 -20.66 -12.19
C LEU A 352 -18.51 -20.14 -12.74
N ARG A 353 -17.42 -20.88 -12.50
CA ARG A 353 -16.09 -20.52 -12.98
C ARG A 353 -15.97 -20.58 -14.51
N HIS A 354 -16.46 -21.65 -15.13
CA HIS A 354 -16.25 -21.88 -16.56
C HIS A 354 -17.25 -21.14 -17.46
N HIS A 355 -18.51 -20.98 -17.03
CA HIS A 355 -19.56 -20.37 -17.87
C HIS A 355 -19.76 -18.88 -17.57
N HIS A 356 -19.51 -18.45 -16.33
CA HIS A 356 -19.75 -17.07 -15.91
C HIS A 356 -18.48 -16.31 -15.52
N HIS A 357 -17.31 -16.97 -15.60
CA HIS A 357 -16.03 -16.41 -15.16
C HIS A 357 -16.05 -15.91 -13.70
N ILE A 358 -16.87 -16.55 -12.86
CA ILE A 358 -16.97 -16.24 -11.43
C ILE A 358 -16.13 -17.25 -10.64
N ASP A 359 -15.01 -16.79 -10.10
CA ASP A 359 -14.15 -17.61 -9.26
C ASP A 359 -14.41 -17.32 -7.77
N MET A 360 -15.06 -18.28 -7.10
CA MET A 360 -15.38 -18.17 -5.66
C MET A 360 -14.14 -18.08 -4.77
N ASN A 361 -12.97 -18.57 -5.21
CA ASN A 361 -11.71 -18.38 -4.48
C ASN A 361 -11.27 -16.92 -4.53
N GLU A 362 -11.31 -16.29 -5.71
CA GLU A 362 -10.96 -14.88 -5.86
C GLU A 362 -11.98 -13.95 -5.19
N LEU A 363 -13.28 -14.28 -5.22
CA LEU A 363 -14.28 -13.53 -4.46
C LEU A 363 -14.05 -13.59 -2.95
N THR A 364 -13.67 -14.76 -2.44
CA THR A 364 -13.32 -14.89 -1.02
C THR A 364 -12.09 -14.05 -0.71
N LYS A 365 -11.02 -14.11 -1.53
CA LYS A 365 -9.85 -13.23 -1.35
C LYS A 365 -10.20 -11.74 -1.46
N HIS A 366 -11.12 -11.35 -2.34
CA HIS A 366 -11.58 -9.98 -2.48
C HIS A 366 -12.25 -9.48 -1.20
N LEU A 367 -13.19 -10.25 -0.64
CA LEU A 367 -13.79 -9.95 0.66
C LEU A 367 -12.74 -9.72 1.74
N LEU A 368 -11.71 -10.58 1.79
CA LEU A 368 -10.66 -10.47 2.80
C LEU A 368 -9.83 -9.20 2.64
N ARG A 369 -9.47 -8.85 1.40
CA ARG A 369 -8.75 -7.61 1.10
C ARG A 369 -9.55 -6.40 1.56
N ASP A 370 -10.85 -6.38 1.27
CA ASP A 370 -11.73 -5.28 1.63
C ASP A 370 -11.93 -5.15 3.15
N VAL A 371 -12.18 -6.27 3.84
CA VAL A 371 -12.34 -6.28 5.30
C VAL A 371 -11.04 -5.85 5.99
N ASN A 372 -9.88 -6.36 5.55
CA ASN A 372 -8.59 -5.95 6.09
C ASN A 372 -8.30 -4.47 5.80
N ALA A 373 -8.71 -3.95 4.63
CA ALA A 373 -8.51 -2.56 4.23
C ALA A 373 -9.51 -1.57 4.86
N SER A 374 -10.50 -2.04 5.63
CA SER A 374 -11.55 -1.21 6.26
C SER A 374 -11.04 -0.16 7.27
N GLY A 375 -9.79 -0.27 7.71
CA GLY A 375 -9.17 0.65 8.66
C GLY A 375 -9.50 0.39 10.14
N GLY A 376 -10.52 -0.43 10.44
CA GLY A 376 -10.95 -0.77 11.81
C GLY A 376 -10.03 -1.74 12.56
N GLY A 377 -8.92 -2.15 11.96
CA GLY A 377 -8.00 -3.13 12.53
C GLY A 377 -8.45 -4.58 12.40
N SER A 378 -9.50 -4.84 11.62
CA SER A 378 -9.98 -6.17 11.27
C SER A 378 -8.87 -6.99 10.60
N LEU A 379 -8.76 -8.27 10.97
CA LEU A 379 -7.79 -9.19 10.41
C LEU A 379 -8.44 -10.52 10.02
N LEU A 380 -8.41 -10.80 8.72
CA LEU A 380 -8.70 -12.09 8.12
C LEU A 380 -7.46 -12.61 7.38
N LEU A 381 -7.15 -13.89 7.60
CA LEU A 381 -6.16 -14.63 6.80
C LEU A 381 -6.89 -15.49 5.78
N TYR A 382 -6.20 -15.96 4.74
CA TYR A 382 -6.71 -17.06 3.92
C TYR A 382 -5.73 -18.23 3.87
N ALA A 383 -6.28 -19.42 3.80
CA ALA A 383 -5.55 -20.64 3.54
C ALA A 383 -6.22 -21.41 2.42
N SER A 384 -5.39 -21.99 1.57
CA SER A 384 -5.85 -22.98 0.60
C SER A 384 -5.86 -24.36 1.24
N LYS A 385 -6.87 -25.15 0.93
CA LYS A 385 -6.89 -26.59 1.21
C LYS A 385 -7.23 -27.29 -0.10
N LEU A 386 -6.43 -28.29 -0.48
CA LEU A 386 -6.83 -29.22 -1.53
C LEU A 386 -8.01 -30.06 -1.00
N SER A 387 -9.15 -29.96 -1.68
CA SER A 387 -10.24 -30.92 -1.50
C SER A 387 -9.76 -32.31 -1.94
N PRO A 388 -10.30 -33.43 -1.43
CA PRO A 388 -10.05 -34.77 -1.98
C PRO A 388 -10.32 -34.86 -3.50
N ASP A 389 -11.13 -33.96 -4.05
CA ASP A 389 -11.42 -33.86 -5.49
C ASP A 389 -10.38 -33.07 -6.31
N ASP A 390 -9.17 -32.87 -5.79
CA ASP A 390 -8.05 -32.17 -6.44
C ASP A 390 -8.32 -30.69 -6.82
N THR A 391 -9.41 -30.14 -6.29
CA THR A 391 -9.76 -28.72 -6.44
C THR A 391 -9.29 -27.90 -5.25
N GLU A 392 -8.48 -26.88 -5.51
CA GLU A 392 -8.02 -25.93 -4.50
C GLU A 392 -9.21 -25.07 -4.03
N LYS A 393 -9.54 -25.16 -2.73
CA LYS A 393 -10.55 -24.31 -2.10
C LYS A 393 -9.86 -23.33 -1.16
N VAL A 394 -10.16 -22.04 -1.34
CA VAL A 394 -9.65 -20.96 -0.49
C VAL A 394 -10.68 -20.65 0.59
N PHE A 395 -10.23 -20.67 1.84
CA PHE A 395 -11.04 -20.33 3.01
C PHE A 395 -10.47 -19.10 3.71
N ALA A 396 -11.35 -18.20 4.11
CA ALA A 396 -11.07 -17.19 5.12
C ALA A 396 -10.83 -17.85 6.47
N VAL A 397 -9.89 -17.33 7.25
CA VAL A 397 -9.58 -17.78 8.60
C VAL A 397 -9.57 -16.58 9.52
N ALA A 398 -10.35 -16.68 10.60
CA ALA A 398 -10.51 -15.62 11.59
C ALA A 398 -10.37 -16.17 13.00
N SER A 399 -9.93 -15.31 13.92
CA SER A 399 -9.93 -15.63 15.35
C SER A 399 -11.36 -15.67 15.90
N THR A 400 -11.65 -16.70 16.70
CA THR A 400 -12.90 -16.84 17.47
C THR A 400 -12.75 -16.51 18.96
N ILE A 401 -11.52 -16.18 19.38
CA ILE A 401 -11.16 -15.87 20.75
C ILE A 401 -10.53 -14.48 20.84
N GLY A 402 -10.51 -13.92 22.06
CA GLY A 402 -9.98 -12.59 22.32
C GLY A 402 -10.98 -11.46 22.03
N LEU A 403 -10.58 -10.25 22.40
CA LEU A 403 -11.37 -9.02 22.22
C LEU A 403 -11.60 -8.72 20.74
N ALA A 404 -10.56 -8.92 19.93
CA ALA A 404 -10.58 -8.80 18.49
C ALA A 404 -10.87 -10.18 17.85
N SER A 405 -12.12 -10.40 17.47
CA SER A 405 -12.62 -11.68 16.92
C SER A 405 -13.60 -11.45 15.76
N VAL A 406 -14.15 -12.53 15.19
CA VAL A 406 -15.23 -12.44 14.18
C VAL A 406 -16.35 -11.50 14.62
N LEU A 407 -16.74 -11.53 15.90
CA LEU A 407 -17.81 -10.66 16.41
C LEU A 407 -17.48 -9.17 16.28
N SER A 408 -16.25 -8.78 16.60
CA SER A 408 -15.80 -7.39 16.49
C SER A 408 -15.68 -6.90 15.05
N MET A 409 -15.57 -7.83 14.08
CA MET A 409 -15.47 -7.53 12.66
C MET A 409 -16.79 -7.75 11.91
N TRP A 410 -17.85 -8.22 12.59
CA TRP A 410 -19.02 -8.78 11.93
C TRP A 410 -19.74 -7.78 11.02
N ASP A 411 -19.87 -6.54 11.46
CA ASP A 411 -20.54 -5.50 10.69
C ASP A 411 -19.78 -5.21 9.38
N GLU A 412 -18.45 -5.17 9.43
CA GLU A 412 -17.61 -4.97 8.25
C GLU A 412 -17.63 -6.20 7.32
N ILE A 413 -17.51 -7.41 7.88
CA ILE A 413 -17.62 -8.66 7.11
C ILE A 413 -18.97 -8.72 6.40
N GLY A 414 -20.05 -8.40 7.12
CA GLY A 414 -21.41 -8.44 6.60
C GLY A 414 -21.63 -7.43 5.47
N LEU A 415 -21.21 -6.18 5.68
CA LEU A 415 -21.33 -5.11 4.68
C LEU A 415 -20.54 -5.44 3.40
N ARG A 416 -19.27 -5.85 3.53
CA ARG A 416 -18.43 -6.15 2.37
C ARG A 416 -18.88 -7.41 1.63
N ALA A 417 -19.34 -8.42 2.35
CA ALA A 417 -19.88 -9.62 1.72
C ALA A 417 -21.13 -9.32 0.90
N GLU A 418 -21.99 -8.41 1.36
CA GLU A 418 -23.16 -7.96 0.61
C GLU A 418 -22.75 -7.27 -0.69
N LEU A 419 -21.81 -6.33 -0.63
CA LEU A 419 -21.30 -5.62 -1.81
C LEU A 419 -20.70 -6.57 -2.85
N VAL A 420 -19.85 -7.51 -2.41
CA VAL A 420 -19.23 -8.50 -3.30
C VAL A 420 -20.29 -9.40 -3.95
N ILE A 421 -21.26 -9.89 -3.17
CA ILE A 421 -22.32 -10.74 -3.70
C ILE A 421 -23.24 -9.97 -4.65
N ASP A 422 -23.56 -8.71 -4.36
CA ASP A 422 -24.42 -7.90 -5.21
C ASP A 422 -23.75 -7.55 -6.54
N GLU A 423 -22.43 -7.39 -6.57
CA GLU A 423 -21.67 -7.29 -7.83
C GLU A 423 -21.81 -8.58 -8.66
N VAL A 424 -21.72 -9.74 -8.00
CA VAL A 424 -21.90 -11.05 -8.65
C VAL A 424 -23.32 -11.21 -9.18
N LYS A 425 -24.36 -10.86 -8.40
CA LYS A 425 -25.76 -10.89 -8.85
C LYS A 425 -25.98 -9.99 -10.05
N LYS A 426 -25.40 -8.79 -10.07
CA LYS A 426 -25.47 -7.88 -11.24
C LYS A 426 -24.84 -8.50 -12.49
N LYS A 427 -23.69 -9.16 -12.35
CA LYS A 427 -23.03 -9.89 -13.47
C LYS A 427 -23.84 -11.09 -13.95
N LEU A 428 -24.52 -11.80 -13.04
CA LEU A 428 -25.38 -12.92 -13.41
C LEU A 428 -26.66 -12.45 -14.09
N ALA A 429 -27.28 -11.36 -13.62
CA ALA A 429 -28.49 -10.80 -14.21
C ALA A 429 -28.28 -10.27 -15.65
N THR A 430 -27.05 -9.90 -16.02
CA THR A 430 -26.72 -9.53 -17.40
C THR A 430 -26.41 -10.73 -18.31
N CYS A 431 -26.32 -11.94 -17.75
CA CYS A 431 -26.12 -13.15 -18.52
C CYS A 431 -27.45 -13.66 -19.11
N LEU A 432 -27.45 -13.95 -20.41
CA LEU A 432 -28.59 -14.48 -21.18
C LEU A 432 -29.03 -15.90 -20.77
N CYS A 433 -28.37 -16.47 -19.77
CA CYS A 433 -28.57 -17.81 -19.24
C CYS A 433 -29.82 -17.94 -18.34
N GLY A 434 -30.55 -16.86 -18.07
CA GLY A 434 -31.85 -16.89 -17.38
C GLY A 434 -31.77 -17.10 -15.87
N PHE A 435 -30.73 -16.59 -15.23
CA PHE A 435 -30.47 -16.68 -13.78
C PHE A 435 -30.93 -15.47 -12.99
#